data_AF-A0A836VJW4-F1
#
_entry.id   AF-A0A836VJW4-F1
#
_cell.length_a   1.000
_cell.length_b   1.000
_cell.length_c   1.000
_cell.angle_alpha   90.00
_cell.angle_beta   90.00
_cell.angle_gamma   90.00
#
_symmetry.space_group_name_H-M   'P 1'
#
loop_
_entity.id
_entity.type
_entity.pdbx_description
1 polymer ?
#
loop_
_entity_poly.entity_id
_entity_poly.type
_entity_poly.pdbx_seq_one_letter_code
_entity_poly.pdbx_strand_id
1 'polypeptide(L)' 'METSDRPRAHYDLHLHSFCSYDATARVEDHFKRTRELGVRCIAITDHHVLDAACPAASLTQDRSSVSSSSAP' A
#
# COMPACT_ATOMS: atom_id res chain seq x y z
N MET A 1 -1.98 28.83 -6.33
CA MET A 1 -1.43 27.48 -6.57
C MET A 1 -2.60 26.61 -6.99
N GLU A 2 -2.71 26.29 -8.27
CA GLU A 2 -3.73 25.37 -8.79
C GLU A 2 -3.50 24.00 -8.16
N THR A 3 -4.30 23.65 -7.15
CA THR A 3 -4.44 22.24 -6.76
C THR A 3 -5.17 21.58 -7.91
N SER A 4 -4.41 21.00 -8.85
CA SER A 4 -4.97 20.18 -9.93
C SER A 4 -5.91 19.17 -9.30
N ASP A 5 -7.22 19.39 -9.45
CA ASP A 5 -8.30 18.51 -9.00
C ASP A 5 -8.36 17.30 -9.93
N ARG A 6 -7.21 16.64 -10.09
CA ARG A 6 -7.09 15.41 -10.84
C ARG A 6 -7.59 14.31 -9.93
N PRO A 7 -8.52 13.47 -10.39
CA PRO A 7 -8.99 12.34 -9.60
C PRO A 7 -7.79 11.51 -9.17
N ARG A 8 -7.70 11.23 -7.87
CA ARG A 8 -6.61 10.43 -7.32
C ARG A 8 -6.67 9.01 -7.89
N ALA A 9 -5.52 8.48 -8.25
CA ALA A 9 -5.45 7.09 -8.72
C ALA A 9 -5.94 6.16 -7.60
N HIS A 10 -6.88 5.28 -7.92
CA HIS A 10 -7.39 4.29 -6.96
C HIS A 10 -6.41 3.15 -6.68
N TYR A 11 -5.36 3.03 -7.49
CA TYR A 11 -4.39 1.95 -7.45
C TYR A 11 -2.98 2.51 -7.63
N ASP A 12 -2.04 2.03 -6.83
CA ASP A 12 -0.62 2.28 -7.02
C ASP A 12 0.12 0.94 -7.09
N LEU A 13 0.64 0.59 -8.27
CA LEU A 13 1.13 -0.76 -8.53
C LEU A 13 2.66 -0.85 -8.54
N HIS A 14 3.36 0.22 -8.18
CA HIS A 14 4.82 0.26 -8.25
C HIS A 14 5.39 1.16 -7.15
N LEU A 15 5.35 0.66 -5.92
CA LEU A 15 5.97 1.33 -4.78
C LEU A 15 7.20 0.57 -4.30
N HIS A 16 8.24 1.31 -3.96
CA HIS A 16 9.40 0.77 -3.26
C HIS A 16 9.32 1.12 -1.78
N SER A 17 9.74 0.19 -0.95
CA SER A 17 9.90 0.35 0.48
C SER A 17 11.37 0.45 0.85
N PHE A 18 11.67 0.71 2.12
CA PHE A 18 13.01 0.73 2.70
C PHE A 18 13.83 -0.56 2.43
N CYS A 19 13.16 -1.62 2.00
CA CYS A 19 13.81 -2.86 1.60
C CYS A 19 14.45 -2.80 0.20
N SER A 20 14.13 -1.77 -0.59
CA SER A 20 14.87 -1.40 -1.79
C SER A 20 16.06 -0.50 -1.45
N TYR A 21 17.21 -0.72 -2.10
CA TYR A 21 18.45 0.01 -1.81
C TYR A 21 18.37 1.52 -2.11
N ASP A 22 17.43 1.94 -2.95
CA ASP A 22 17.24 3.31 -3.41
C ASP A 22 15.97 3.97 -2.84
N ALA A 23 15.25 3.29 -1.96
CA ALA A 23 14.05 3.81 -1.34
C ALA A 23 14.20 3.94 0.18
N THR A 24 13.52 4.94 0.74
CA THR A 24 13.63 5.31 2.16
C THR A 24 12.32 5.18 2.91
N ALA A 25 11.21 4.99 2.20
CA ALA A 25 9.87 4.95 2.78
C ALA A 25 9.60 3.61 3.48
N ARG A 26 9.14 3.65 4.73
CA ARG A 26 8.69 2.43 5.39
C ARG A 26 7.35 1.98 4.82
N VAL A 27 7.06 0.69 4.89
CA VAL A 27 5.80 0.14 4.39
C VAL A 27 4.59 0.69 5.16
N GLU A 28 4.72 0.93 6.46
CA GLU A 28 3.64 1.52 7.27
C GLU A 28 3.26 2.92 6.79
N ASP A 29 4.23 3.71 6.33
CA ASP A 29 4.00 5.06 5.82
C ASP A 29 3.19 5.03 4.52
N HIS A 30 3.45 4.06 3.64
CA HIS A 30 2.64 3.82 2.44
C HIS A 30 1.20 3.45 2.79
N PHE A 31 0.98 2.59 3.80
CA PHE A 31 -0.37 2.25 4.27
C PHE A 31 -1.11 3.44 4.89
N LYS A 32 -0.42 4.26 5.69
CA LYS A 32 -1.02 5.47 6.24
C LYS A 32 -1.41 6.44 5.12
N ARG A 33 -0.50 6.64 4.17
CA ARG A 33 -0.71 7.57 3.05
C ARG A 33 -1.85 7.12 2.14
N THR A 34 -1.97 5.83 1.86
CA THR A 34 -3.04 5.30 1.00
C THR A 34 -4.43 5.50 1.61
N ARG A 35 -4.56 5.36 2.94
CA ARG A 35 -5.79 5.71 3.67
C ARG A 35 -6.12 7.19 3.58
N GLU A 36 -5.15 8.07 3.79
CA GLU A 36 -5.33 9.53 3.64
C GLU A 36 -5.72 9.92 2.20
N LEU A 37 -5.23 9.17 1.22
CA LEU A 37 -5.43 9.45 -0.19
C LEU A 37 -6.67 8.79 -0.80
N GLY A 38 -7.30 7.84 -0.13
CA GLY A 38 -8.40 7.05 -0.67
C GLY A 38 -7.97 6.03 -1.75
N VAL A 39 -6.70 5.62 -1.73
CA VAL A 39 -6.16 4.58 -2.62
C VAL A 39 -6.65 3.22 -2.12
N ARG A 40 -7.26 2.43 -2.99
CA ARG A 40 -7.91 1.16 -2.61
C ARG A 40 -6.93 0.01 -2.46
N CYS A 41 -5.87 0.02 -3.26
CA CYS A 41 -4.90 -1.06 -3.29
C CYS A 41 -3.54 -0.53 -3.73
N ILE A 42 -2.50 -1.06 -3.11
CA ILE A 42 -1.12 -0.81 -3.48
C ILE A 42 -0.35 -2.11 -3.71
N ALA A 43 0.69 -2.06 -4.53
CA ALA A 43 1.68 -3.12 -4.66
C ALA A 43 3.06 -2.58 -4.29
N ILE A 44 3.74 -3.27 -3.38
CA ILE A 44 5.14 -3.02 -3.03
C ILE A 44 6.01 -3.94 -3.91
N THR A 45 6.94 -3.36 -4.67
CA THR A 45 7.76 -4.02 -5.69
C THR A 45 9.24 -3.70 -5.49
N ASP A 46 9.81 -4.13 -4.37
CA ASP A 46 11.21 -3.85 -4.02
C ASP A 46 12.23 -4.46 -4.98
N HIS A 47 13.40 -3.82 -5.12
CA HIS A 47 14.47 -4.33 -5.96
C HIS A 47 15.09 -5.60 -5.39
N HIS A 48 14.86 -6.73 -6.07
CA HIS A 48 15.53 -8.01 -5.82
C HIS A 48 15.37 -8.58 -4.39
N VAL A 49 14.41 -8.07 -3.61
CA VAL A 49 14.07 -8.58 -2.27
C VAL A 49 12.64 -9.08 -2.31
N LEU A 50 12.46 -10.40 -2.32
CA LEU A 50 11.13 -11.01 -2.33
C LEU A 50 10.73 -11.64 -0.99
N ASP A 51 11.63 -12.23 -0.18
CA ASP A 51 11.11 -13.24 0.79
C ASP A 51 11.87 -13.51 2.11
N ALA A 52 12.68 -12.61 2.71
CA ALA A 52 13.21 -12.92 4.06
C ALA A 52 13.59 -11.76 4.99
N ALA A 53 14.01 -10.61 4.45
CA ALA A 53 14.57 -9.53 5.27
C ALA A 53 13.60 -8.36 5.54
N CYS A 54 12.47 -8.30 4.82
CA CYS A 54 11.58 -7.15 4.88
C CYS A 54 10.41 -7.40 5.86
N PRO A 55 10.25 -6.59 6.93
CA PRO A 55 9.12 -6.73 7.87
C PRO A 55 7.73 -6.54 7.25
N ALA A 56 7.65 -6.12 5.99
CA ALA A 56 6.42 -5.83 5.28
C ALA A 56 5.45 -7.04 5.17
N ALA A 57 5.99 -8.26 5.08
CA ALA A 57 5.17 -9.46 4.89
C ALA A 57 4.16 -9.69 6.04
N SER A 58 4.53 -9.38 7.29
CA SER A 58 3.66 -9.58 8.46
C SER A 58 2.59 -8.49 8.61
N LEU A 59 2.78 -7.31 7.99
CA LEU A 59 1.79 -6.22 8.02
C LEU A 59 0.56 -6.52 7.16
N THR A 60 0.64 -7.50 6.25
CA THR A 60 -0.44 -7.81 5.29
C THR A 60 -1.47 -8.84 5.78
N GLN A 61 -1.36 -9.35 7.01
CA GLN A 61 -2.37 -10.22 7.62
C GLN A 61 -3.25 -9.45 8.63
N ASP A 62 -4.16 -8.63 8.12
CA ASP A 62 -5.50 -8.55 8.70
C ASP A 62 -6.52 -8.15 7.62
N ARG A 63 -7.12 -9.17 7.02
CA ARG A 63 -8.37 -9.03 6.29
C ARG A 63 -9.43 -9.90 6.96
N SER A 64 -9.54 -9.76 8.29
CA SER A 64 -10.61 -10.37 9.05
C SER A 64 -11.92 -9.64 8.74
N SER A 65 -12.92 -10.40 8.28
CA SER A 65 -14.33 -10.07 8.11
C SER A 65 -14.75 -9.19 6.91
N VAL A 66 -14.87 -9.81 5.73
CA VAL A 66 -16.03 -9.52 4.88
C VAL A 66 -17.24 -10.13 5.58
N SER A 67 -18.00 -9.31 6.31
CA SER A 67 -19.32 -9.69 6.79
C SER A 67 -20.22 -9.87 5.57
N SER A 68 -20.58 -11.12 5.27
CA SER A 68 -21.68 -11.44 4.36
C SER A 68 -22.98 -11.01 5.01
N SER A 69 -23.34 -9.72 4.89
CA SER A 69 -24.66 -9.24 5.25
C SER A 69 -25.64 -9.54 4.11
N SER A 70 -26.53 -10.49 4.41
CA SER A 70 -27.76 -10.86 3.70
C SER A 70 -28.58 -9.67 3.20
N ALA A 71 -29.19 -9.80 2.01
CA ALA A 71 -30.47 -9.15 1.64
C ALA A 71 -30.95 -9.64 0.26
N PRO A 72 -32.25 -9.56 -0.05
CA PRO A 72 -33.43 -10.04 0.69
C PRO A 72 -34.08 -11.26 0.00
#